data_AF-A0A925HB33-F1
#
_entry.id   AF-A0A925HB33-F1
#
_cell.length_a   1.000
_cell.length_b   1.000
_cell.length_c   1.000
_cell.angle_alpha   90.00
_cell.angle_beta   90.00
_cell.angle_gamma   90.00
#
_symmetry.space_group_name_H-M   'P 1'
#
loop_
_entity.id
_entity.type
_entity.pdbx_description
1 polymer ?
#
loop_
_entity_poly.entity_id
_entity_poly.type
_entity_poly.pdbx_seq_one_letter_code
_entity_poly.pdbx_strand_id
1 'polypeptide(L)'
;MSNEVKPIPEGYHSVTPYIIVGDGARAIEFYKQAFGATELFRMDAPGGKIGHAEIKIGDSHIMLADECPEMTARSPQTIGGSPVSLMLYVPDVDATVGKAVEAGAKITRPVANQFYGDR
;
A
#
# COMPACT_ATOMS: atom_id res chain seq x y z
N MET A 1 1.70 41.34 -13.40
CA MET A 1 1.51 40.02 -14.02
C MET A 1 1.27 39.03 -12.88
N SER A 2 0.09 38.42 -12.79
CA SER A 2 -0.17 37.37 -11.81
C SER A 2 0.61 36.12 -12.23
N ASN A 3 1.64 35.76 -11.47
CA ASN A 3 2.38 34.51 -11.60
C ASN A 3 1.71 33.42 -10.74
N GLU A 4 0.99 32.48 -11.35
CA GLU A 4 0.33 31.34 -10.69
C GLU A 4 -0.02 30.28 -11.78
N VAL A 5 0.10 28.94 -11.67
CA VAL A 5 0.11 27.96 -10.55
C VAL A 5 0.76 26.62 -11.00
N LYS A 6 1.16 25.73 -10.05
CA LYS A 6 1.20 24.25 -10.23
C LYS A 6 0.08 23.57 -9.40
N PRO A 7 -1.03 23.08 -9.99
CA PRO A 7 -2.19 22.49 -9.26
C PRO A 7 -1.93 21.14 -8.60
N ILE A 8 -1.05 20.35 -9.19
CA ILE A 8 -0.26 19.34 -8.47
C ILE A 8 1.19 19.59 -8.95
N PRO A 9 2.24 19.34 -8.15
CA PRO A 9 3.65 19.58 -8.53
C PRO A 9 4.60 18.35 -8.47
N GLU A 10 5.82 18.55 -8.96
CA GLU A 10 6.81 17.50 -9.31
C GLU A 10 7.12 16.48 -8.20
N GLY A 11 6.82 15.20 -8.50
CA GLY A 11 6.85 14.03 -7.60
C GLY A 11 5.46 13.40 -7.34
N TYR A 12 4.40 14.18 -7.57
CA TYR A 12 2.96 13.94 -7.68
C TYR A 12 2.30 12.62 -7.18
N HIS A 13 1.25 12.78 -6.35
CA HIS A 13 0.09 11.87 -6.37
C HIS A 13 -1.24 12.66 -6.38
N SER A 14 -2.21 12.16 -7.16
CA SER A 14 -3.59 12.64 -7.26
C SER A 14 -4.62 11.52 -7.07
N VAL A 15 -4.11 10.30 -6.90
CA VAL A 15 -4.86 9.05 -6.83
C VAL A 15 -4.46 8.37 -5.54
N THR A 16 -5.46 7.92 -4.79
CA THR A 16 -5.29 7.08 -3.61
C THR A 16 -5.76 5.68 -3.96
N PRO A 17 -4.87 4.67 -3.97
CA PRO A 17 -5.29 3.30 -4.25
C PRO A 17 -6.23 2.82 -3.14
N TYR A 18 -7.29 2.13 -3.56
CA TYR A 18 -8.13 1.35 -2.67
C TYR A 18 -7.84 -0.13 -2.93
N ILE A 19 -7.29 -0.83 -1.95
CA ILE A 19 -6.93 -2.24 -2.07
C ILE A 19 -7.87 -3.12 -1.24
N ILE A 20 -8.25 -4.27 -1.79
CA ILE A 20 -8.97 -5.29 -1.04
C ILE A 20 -7.99 -6.35 -0.56
N VAL A 21 -8.08 -6.69 0.72
CA VAL A 21 -7.21 -7.68 1.36
C VAL A 21 -8.05 -8.77 2.01
N GLY A 22 -7.49 -9.96 2.21
CA GLY A 22 -8.24 -11.06 2.85
C GLY A 22 -8.37 -10.93 4.37
N ASP A 23 -7.46 -10.18 5.00
CA ASP A 23 -7.44 -9.90 6.44
C ASP A 23 -6.85 -8.49 6.67
N GLY A 24 -7.73 -7.52 6.86
CA GLY A 24 -7.43 -6.09 6.94
C GLY A 24 -6.62 -5.74 8.17
N ALA A 25 -6.97 -6.30 9.33
CA ALA A 25 -6.24 -6.05 10.57
C ALA A 25 -4.79 -6.54 10.46
N ARG A 26 -4.60 -7.77 9.95
CA ARG A 26 -3.25 -8.32 9.73
C ARG A 26 -2.49 -7.57 8.64
N ALA A 27 -3.15 -7.15 7.58
CA ALA A 27 -2.53 -6.35 6.51
C ALA A 27 -2.00 -5.01 7.05
N ILE A 28 -2.80 -4.30 7.86
CA ILE A 28 -2.39 -3.04 8.49
C ILE A 28 -1.16 -3.25 9.38
N GLU A 29 -1.13 -4.28 10.22
CA GLU A 29 0.02 -4.57 11.07
C GLU A 29 1.27 -4.94 10.25
N PHE A 30 1.10 -5.69 9.17
CA PHE A 30 2.19 -5.95 8.23
C PHE A 30 2.73 -4.65 7.62
N TYR A 31 1.87 -3.73 7.15
CA TYR A 31 2.33 -2.47 6.57
C TYR A 31 3.01 -1.55 7.59
N LYS A 32 2.57 -1.56 8.86
CA LYS A 32 3.24 -0.86 9.97
C LYS A 32 4.66 -1.39 10.15
N GLN A 33 4.82 -2.72 10.23
CA GLN A 33 6.12 -3.36 10.49
C GLN A 33 7.08 -3.26 9.29
N ALA A 34 6.58 -3.56 8.09
CA ALA A 34 7.39 -3.64 6.88
C ALA A 34 7.77 -2.26 6.32
N PHE A 35 6.82 -1.32 6.30
CA PHE A 35 6.97 -0.06 5.57
C PHE A 35 6.78 1.18 6.45
N GLY A 36 6.61 1.00 7.76
CA GLY A 36 6.40 2.13 8.67
C GLY A 36 5.06 2.82 8.45
N ALA A 37 4.04 2.09 7.99
CA ALA A 37 2.72 2.67 7.80
C ALA A 37 2.15 3.23 9.11
N THR A 38 1.40 4.33 9.02
CA THR A 38 0.59 4.84 10.13
C THR A 38 -0.87 4.62 9.78
N GLU A 39 -1.64 4.08 10.72
CA GLU A 39 -3.08 3.95 10.58
C GLU A 39 -3.76 5.28 10.94
N LEU A 40 -4.54 5.81 10.02
CA LEU A 40 -5.19 7.11 10.16
C LEU A 40 -6.67 6.96 10.55
N PHE A 41 -7.33 5.96 9.99
CA PHE A 41 -8.76 5.77 10.16
C PHE A 41 -9.13 4.29 10.00
N ARG A 42 -10.16 3.85 10.74
CA ARG A 42 -10.73 2.50 10.65
C ARG A 42 -12.23 2.53 10.92
N MET A 43 -12.97 1.79 10.11
CA MET A 43 -14.38 1.42 10.31
C MET A 43 -14.50 -0.09 10.31
N ASP A 44 -15.00 -0.63 11.42
CA ASP A 44 -15.27 -2.06 11.55
C ASP A 44 -16.53 -2.46 10.76
N ALA A 45 -16.52 -3.70 10.29
CA ALA A 45 -17.64 -4.40 9.68
C ALA A 45 -18.00 -5.64 10.53
N PRO A 46 -19.20 -6.22 10.36
CA PRO A 46 -19.61 -7.41 11.09
C PRO A 46 -18.61 -8.57 10.96
N GLY A 47 -18.52 -9.37 12.02
CA GLY A 47 -17.62 -10.54 12.04
C GLY A 47 -16.15 -10.20 12.29
N GLY A 48 -15.85 -9.02 12.84
CA GLY A 48 -14.48 -8.61 13.15
C GLY A 48 -13.66 -8.18 11.93
N LYS A 49 -14.34 -7.92 10.81
CA LYS A 49 -13.73 -7.45 9.57
C LYS A 49 -13.57 -5.93 9.59
N ILE A 50 -12.76 -5.42 8.69
CA ILE A 50 -12.61 -4.00 8.38
C ILE A 50 -13.45 -3.68 7.15
N GLY A 51 -14.47 -2.84 7.31
CA GLY A 51 -15.27 -2.33 6.20
C GLY A 51 -14.55 -1.24 5.41
N HIS A 52 -13.73 -0.44 6.09
CA HIS A 52 -12.87 0.57 5.49
C HIS A 52 -11.75 0.97 6.46
N ALA A 53 -10.56 1.20 5.94
CA ALA A 53 -9.46 1.80 6.69
C ALA A 53 -8.58 2.65 5.77
N GLU A 54 -7.88 3.61 6.38
CA GLU A 54 -6.90 4.45 5.74
C GLU A 54 -5.56 4.31 6.44
N ILE A 55 -4.51 4.06 5.67
CA ILE A 55 -3.13 4.07 6.14
C ILE A 55 -2.31 5.08 5.34
N LYS A 56 -1.20 5.51 5.92
CA LYS A 56 -0.23 6.38 5.27
C LYS A 56 1.17 5.78 5.32
N ILE A 57 1.83 5.72 4.17
CA ILE A 57 3.24 5.30 4.04
C ILE A 57 4.01 6.46 3.40
N GLY A 58 5.02 6.99 4.09
CA GLY A 58 5.65 8.24 3.68
C GLY A 58 4.63 9.37 3.63
N ASP A 59 4.38 9.92 2.45
CA ASP A 59 3.36 10.94 2.19
C ASP A 59 2.08 10.38 1.52
N SER A 60 2.08 9.10 1.13
CA SER A 60 1.04 8.48 0.32
C SER A 60 -0.05 7.82 1.16
N HIS A 61 -1.32 8.11 0.85
CA HIS A 61 -2.47 7.43 1.44
C HIS A 61 -2.76 6.14 0.69
N ILE A 62 -3.18 5.11 1.41
CA ILE A 62 -3.71 3.86 0.86
C ILE A 62 -4.99 3.56 1.64
N MET A 63 -6.09 3.40 0.91
CA MET A 63 -7.36 2.94 1.47
C MET A 63 -7.45 1.42 1.34
N LEU A 64 -8.07 0.76 2.30
CA LEU A 64 -8.26 -0.69 2.23
C LEU A 64 -9.54 -1.16 2.91
N ALA A 65 -9.99 -2.36 2.55
CA ALA A 65 -11.03 -3.09 3.25
C ALA A 65 -10.78 -4.59 3.16
N ASP A 66 -11.42 -5.33 4.07
CA ASP A 66 -11.52 -6.78 3.95
C ASP A 66 -12.33 -7.18 2.72
N GLU A 67 -12.04 -8.39 2.22
CA GLU A 67 -12.83 -8.98 1.16
C GLU A 67 -14.28 -9.23 1.62
N CYS A 68 -15.19 -8.87 0.72
CA CYS A 68 -16.64 -8.95 0.86
C CYS A 68 -17.20 -9.43 -0.50
N PRO A 69 -17.24 -10.75 -0.74
CA PRO A 69 -17.73 -11.32 -1.99
C PRO A 69 -19.14 -10.86 -2.37
N GLU A 70 -19.99 -10.60 -1.38
CA GLU A 70 -21.36 -10.09 -1.53
C GLU A 70 -21.39 -8.71 -2.19
N MET A 71 -20.34 -7.91 -2.00
CA MET A 71 -20.15 -6.58 -2.60
C MET A 71 -19.12 -6.59 -3.73
N THR A 72 -18.86 -7.76 -4.33
CA THR A 72 -17.86 -7.98 -5.39
C THR A 72 -16.43 -7.50 -5.07
N ALA A 73 -16.12 -7.29 -3.79
CA ALA A 73 -14.80 -6.95 -3.30
C ALA A 73 -14.02 -8.22 -2.97
N ARG A 74 -13.04 -8.57 -3.82
CA ARG A 74 -12.23 -9.80 -3.67
C ARG A 74 -10.76 -9.49 -3.51
N SER A 75 -10.10 -10.21 -2.60
CA SER A 75 -8.67 -10.09 -2.36
C SER A 75 -7.84 -10.73 -3.49
N PRO A 76 -6.58 -10.32 -3.70
CA PRO A 76 -5.66 -10.99 -4.61
C PRO A 76 -5.52 -12.49 -4.34
N GLN A 77 -5.59 -12.92 -3.09
CA GLN A 77 -5.53 -14.33 -2.70
C GLN A 77 -6.72 -15.11 -3.26
N THR A 78 -7.92 -14.53 -3.21
CA THR A 78 -9.17 -15.15 -3.71
C THR A 78 -9.21 -15.22 -5.24
N ILE A 79 -8.64 -14.23 -5.95
CA ILE A 79 -8.66 -14.19 -7.43
C ILE A 79 -7.38 -14.73 -8.09
N GLY A 80 -6.41 -15.20 -7.30
CA GLY A 80 -5.17 -15.81 -7.80
C GLY A 80 -4.06 -14.83 -8.20
N GLY A 81 -4.14 -13.57 -7.79
CA GLY A 81 -3.13 -12.55 -8.03
C GLY A 81 -3.68 -11.13 -8.06
N SER A 82 -2.82 -10.16 -8.40
CA SER A 82 -3.23 -8.78 -8.67
C SER A 82 -2.65 -8.35 -10.02
N PRO A 83 -3.46 -7.75 -10.92
CA PRO A 83 -2.95 -7.15 -12.14
C PRO A 83 -2.29 -5.78 -11.88
N VAL A 84 -2.42 -5.24 -10.66
CA VAL A 84 -1.90 -3.91 -10.26
C VAL A 84 -0.70 -4.09 -9.33
N SER A 85 0.35 -3.31 -9.58
CA SER A 85 1.49 -3.12 -8.67
C SER A 85 1.45 -1.73 -8.06
N LEU A 86 1.81 -1.62 -6.78
CA LEU A 86 2.04 -0.33 -6.13
C LEU A 86 3.54 -0.12 -6.01
N MET A 87 4.04 0.99 -6.54
CA MET A 87 5.44 1.37 -6.45
C MET A 87 5.64 2.25 -5.22
N LEU A 88 6.58 1.86 -4.35
CA LEU A 88 6.92 2.62 -3.15
C LEU A 88 8.36 3.11 -3.27
N TYR A 89 8.54 4.42 -3.34
CA TYR A 89 9.86 5.04 -3.26
C TYR A 89 10.26 5.19 -1.80
N VAL A 90 11.48 4.76 -1.48
CA VAL A 90 12.05 4.81 -0.13
C VAL A 90 13.48 5.34 -0.17
N PRO A 91 13.96 5.99 0.90
CA PRO A 91 15.33 6.50 0.95
C PRO A 91 16.39 5.37 0.99
N ASP A 92 16.03 4.19 1.50
CA ASP A 92 16.90 3.02 1.59
C ASP A 92 16.12 1.74 1.26
N VAL A 93 16.33 1.22 0.04
CA VAL A 93 15.63 0.05 -0.47
C VAL A 93 16.08 -1.23 0.24
N ASP A 94 17.38 -1.36 0.54
CA ASP A 94 17.93 -2.57 1.15
C ASP A 94 17.42 -2.74 2.59
N ALA A 95 17.43 -1.67 3.38
CA ALA A 95 16.88 -1.69 4.73
C ALA A 95 15.36 -1.94 4.73
N THR A 96 14.62 -1.32 3.81
CA THR A 96 13.17 -1.49 3.69
C THR A 96 12.82 -2.93 3.32
N VAL A 97 13.50 -3.51 2.33
CA VAL A 97 13.28 -4.90 1.91
C VAL A 97 13.65 -5.87 3.01
N GLY A 98 14.73 -5.63 3.76
CA GLY A 98 15.08 -6.43 4.94
C GLY A 98 13.92 -6.51 5.96
N LYS A 99 13.38 -5.35 6.37
CA LYS A 99 12.23 -5.28 7.27
C LYS A 99 10.99 -5.96 6.71
N ALA A 100 10.71 -5.77 5.41
CA ALA A 100 9.56 -6.40 4.77
C ALA A 100 9.67 -7.93 4.80
N VAL A 101 10.86 -8.47 4.51
CA VAL A 101 11.11 -9.92 4.58
C VAL A 101 10.99 -10.45 6.01
N GLU A 102 11.52 -9.75 7.01
CA GLU A 102 11.37 -10.09 8.43
C GLU A 102 9.89 -10.10 8.85
N ALA A 103 9.08 -9.18 8.32
CA ALA A 103 7.63 -9.12 8.51
C ALA A 103 6.84 -10.18 7.70
N GLY A 104 7.53 -11.03 6.91
CA GLY A 104 6.93 -12.14 6.17
C GLY A 104 6.68 -11.88 4.68
N ALA A 105 7.23 -10.81 4.10
CA ALA A 105 7.16 -10.57 2.66
C ALA A 105 8.04 -11.58 1.89
N LYS A 106 7.59 -11.93 0.68
CA LYS A 106 8.35 -12.76 -0.26
C LYS A 106 9.01 -11.89 -1.31
N ILE A 107 10.32 -12.00 -1.46
CA ILE A 107 11.04 -11.40 -2.60
C ILE A 107 10.67 -12.17 -3.87
N THR A 108 9.98 -11.51 -4.80
CA THR A 108 9.65 -12.06 -6.13
C THR A 108 10.70 -11.71 -7.18
N ARG A 109 11.37 -10.57 -7.01
CA ARG A 109 12.50 -10.11 -7.84
C ARG A 109 13.59 -9.54 -6.92
N PRO A 110 14.87 -9.94 -7.07
CA PRO A 110 15.95 -9.42 -6.24
C PRO A 110 16.10 -7.91 -6.36
N VAL A 111 16.48 -7.26 -5.26
CA VAL A 111 16.83 -5.83 -5.25
C VAL A 111 18.07 -5.62 -6.10
N ALA A 112 18.01 -4.69 -7.05
CA ALA A 112 19.10 -4.38 -7.94
C ALA A 112 18.97 -2.96 -8.47
N ASN A 113 20.10 -2.28 -8.69
CA ASN A 113 20.10 -1.01 -9.42
C ASN A 113 19.65 -1.27 -10.86
N GLN A 114 18.69 -0.48 -11.33
CA GLN A 114 18.17 -0.57 -12.67
C GLN A 114 18.85 0.46 -13.58
N PHE A 115 19.02 0.12 -14.87
CA PHE A 115 19.72 0.97 -15.83
C PHE A 115 19.05 2.34 -16.05
N TYR A 116 17.77 2.46 -15.70
CA TYR A 116 16.95 3.67 -15.82
C TYR A 116 16.90 4.51 -14.52
N GLY A 117 17.72 4.19 -13.52
CA GLY A 117 17.93 5.03 -12.35
C GLY A 117 17.14 4.62 -11.09
N ASP A 118 16.20 3.70 -11.20
CA ASP A 118 15.49 3.15 -10.04
C ASP A 118 16.32 2.09 -9.31
N ARG A 119 15.98 1.87 -8.04
CA ARG A 119 16.44 0.75 -7.23
C ARG A 119 15.24 0.09 -6.55
#